data_AF-A0A7J2HYX5-F1
#
_entry.id   AF-A0A7J2HYX5-F1
#
_cell.length_a   1.000
_cell.length_b   1.000
_cell.length_c   1.000
_cell.angle_alpha   90.00
_cell.angle_beta   90.00
_cell.angle_gamma   90.00
#
_symmetry.space_group_name_H-M   'P 1'
#
loop_
_entity.id
_entity.type
_entity.pdbx_description
1 polymer ?
#
loop_
_entity_poly.entity_id
_entity_poly.type
_entity_poly.pdbx_seq_one_letter_code
_entity_poly.pdbx_strand_id
1 'polypeptide(L)'
;MRLKIKVTGIIQGVGFRPFVYRIAVKNKLKGYVKNRGDAGVEILVEGASENIKKFLANLKGKKPPLAQIHEIITVKLSGEEKYERFVIQKSSSETELSGSVIPPDIAICNECLKELRNPKDPRHDYFFITCTDCGPRYTIIDKLPYDRENTTMRDFPMCSFCQSQYQNPLDRRFHAQTVACPKCGPKVYLTNSKGELISHKDPVREAGKLLSEGFIVAIKGYGGFHVATSTIKDQP
;
A
#
# COMPACT_ATOMS: atom_id res chain seq x y z
N MET A 1 2.15 -19.18 -25.79
CA MET A 1 2.29 -17.77 -26.28
C MET A 1 2.90 -16.93 -25.17
N ARG A 2 3.76 -15.97 -25.52
CA ARG A 2 4.40 -15.06 -24.56
C ARG A 2 4.04 -13.62 -24.89
N LEU A 3 3.59 -12.87 -23.90
CA LEU A 3 3.19 -11.47 -24.06
C LEU A 3 3.81 -10.63 -22.96
N LYS A 4 4.58 -9.63 -23.37
CA LYS A 4 5.06 -8.56 -22.49
C LYS A 4 4.07 -7.42 -22.53
N ILE A 5 3.71 -6.90 -21.37
CA ILE A 5 2.71 -5.85 -21.20
C ILE A 5 3.33 -4.78 -20.31
N LYS A 6 3.31 -3.53 -20.79
CA LYS A 6 3.70 -2.36 -20.00
C LYS A 6 2.43 -1.57 -19.71
N VAL A 7 2.24 -1.21 -18.45
CA VAL A 7 1.07 -0.47 -17.98
C VAL A 7 1.54 0.83 -17.34
N THR A 8 0.92 1.94 -17.73
CA THR A 8 1.17 3.26 -17.14
C THR A 8 -0.10 3.83 -16.51
N GLY A 9 0.09 4.75 -15.55
CA GLY A 9 -0.97 5.49 -14.88
C GLY A 9 -0.78 5.53 -13.37
N ILE A 10 -1.89 5.56 -12.62
CA ILE A 10 -1.88 5.44 -11.15
C ILE A 10 -1.96 3.95 -10.82
N ILE A 11 -0.83 3.25 -10.90
CA ILE A 11 -0.77 1.77 -10.84
C ILE A 11 0.29 1.23 -9.88
N GLN A 12 1.10 2.09 -9.26
CA GLN A 12 1.93 1.74 -8.10
C GLN A 12 1.29 2.25 -6.82
N GLY A 13 1.50 1.60 -5.68
CA GLY A 13 0.85 1.98 -4.42
C GLY A 13 -0.61 1.56 -4.26
N VAL A 14 -1.25 1.01 -5.30
CA VAL A 14 -2.70 0.81 -5.32
C VAL A 14 -3.13 -0.66 -5.36
N GLY A 15 -2.29 -1.56 -4.84
CA GLY A 15 -2.57 -3.01 -4.85
C GLY A 15 -2.54 -3.66 -6.24
N PHE A 16 -1.94 -3.01 -7.24
CA PHE A 16 -1.94 -3.48 -8.63
C PHE A 16 -1.17 -4.78 -8.83
N ARG A 17 0.03 -4.93 -8.25
CA ARG A 17 0.81 -6.20 -8.32
C ARG A 17 0.03 -7.40 -7.76
N PRO A 18 -0.57 -7.34 -6.55
CA PRO A 18 -1.52 -8.34 -6.06
C PRO A 18 -2.65 -8.66 -7.02
N PHE A 19 -3.28 -7.64 -7.59
CA PHE A 19 -4.37 -7.81 -8.53
C PHE A 19 -3.92 -8.58 -9.77
N VAL A 20 -2.83 -8.15 -10.41
CA VAL A 20 -2.23 -8.80 -11.58
C VAL A 20 -1.89 -10.27 -11.27
N TYR A 21 -1.26 -10.53 -10.14
CA TYR A 21 -0.96 -11.89 -9.69
C TYR A 21 -2.22 -12.75 -9.61
N ARG A 22 -3.27 -12.27 -8.93
CA ARG A 22 -4.52 -13.02 -8.76
C ARG A 22 -5.20 -13.32 -10.09
N ILE A 23 -5.27 -12.35 -11.01
CA ILE A 23 -5.89 -12.59 -12.31
C ILE A 23 -5.03 -13.49 -13.21
N ALA A 24 -3.69 -13.45 -13.11
CA ALA A 24 -2.81 -14.35 -13.86
C ALA A 24 -2.99 -15.79 -13.40
N VAL A 25 -2.93 -16.04 -12.08
CA VAL A 25 -3.14 -17.37 -11.48
C VAL A 25 -4.54 -17.90 -11.81
N LYS A 26 -5.58 -17.06 -11.70
CA LYS A 26 -6.96 -17.45 -12.06
C LYS A 26 -7.11 -17.88 -13.52
N ASN A 27 -6.33 -17.28 -14.43
CA ASN A 27 -6.31 -17.64 -15.84
C ASN A 27 -5.26 -18.72 -16.18
N LYS A 28 -4.65 -19.38 -15.18
CA LYS A 28 -3.61 -20.40 -15.35
C LYS A 28 -2.43 -19.92 -16.20
N LEU A 29 -2.05 -18.66 -16.05
CA LEU A 29 -0.90 -18.06 -16.73
C LEU A 29 0.35 -18.13 -15.85
N LYS A 30 1.51 -18.25 -16.48
CA LYS A 30 2.83 -18.22 -15.85
C LYS A 30 3.55 -16.91 -16.22
N GLY A 31 4.60 -16.54 -15.51
CA GLY A 31 5.36 -15.32 -15.78
C GLY A 31 5.53 -14.44 -14.56
N TYR A 32 5.47 -13.12 -14.72
CA TYR A 32 5.69 -12.20 -13.61
C TYR A 32 4.98 -10.85 -13.74
N VAL A 33 4.96 -10.13 -12.62
CA VAL A 33 4.71 -8.69 -12.54
C VAL A 33 5.78 -8.01 -11.68
N LYS A 34 6.25 -6.82 -12.09
CA LYS A 34 7.19 -6.00 -11.31
C LYS A 34 6.89 -4.51 -11.49
N ASN A 35 7.21 -3.71 -10.47
CA ASN A 35 7.22 -2.25 -10.60
C ASN A 35 8.50 -1.79 -11.32
N ARG A 36 8.42 -0.62 -11.95
CA ARG A 36 9.54 0.05 -12.63
C ARG A 36 9.82 1.43 -12.01
N GLY A 37 11.00 1.97 -12.29
CA GLY A 37 11.45 3.27 -11.77
C GLY A 37 10.65 4.45 -12.30
N ASP A 38 9.96 4.29 -13.42
CA ASP A 38 9.12 5.30 -14.08
C ASP A 38 7.65 5.29 -13.59
N ALA A 39 7.41 4.77 -12.39
CA ALA A 39 6.07 4.50 -11.84
C ALA A 39 5.22 3.53 -12.69
N GLY A 40 5.76 2.93 -13.75
CA GLY A 40 5.11 1.92 -14.58
C GLY A 40 5.09 0.51 -13.95
N VAL A 41 4.29 -0.38 -14.52
CA VAL A 41 4.30 -1.82 -14.20
C VAL A 41 4.58 -2.62 -15.46
N GLU A 42 5.51 -3.56 -15.34
CA GLU A 42 5.80 -4.54 -16.36
C GLU A 42 5.22 -5.90 -15.97
N ILE A 43 4.54 -6.53 -16.91
CA ILE A 43 3.93 -7.84 -16.78
C ILE A 43 4.43 -8.69 -17.93
N LEU A 44 4.83 -9.92 -17.64
CA LEU A 44 5.07 -10.93 -18.65
C LEU A 44 4.14 -12.11 -18.35
N VAL A 45 3.34 -12.50 -19.34
CA VAL A 45 2.45 -13.67 -19.25
C VAL A 45 2.81 -14.68 -20.31
N GLU A 46 2.80 -15.95 -19.91
CA GLU A 46 3.06 -17.11 -20.74
C GLU A 46 1.90 -18.11 -20.57
N GLY A 47 1.42 -18.65 -21.70
CA GLY A 47 0.38 -19.67 -21.72
C GLY A 47 -0.46 -19.67 -23.01
N ALA A 48 -1.65 -20.26 -22.94
CA ALA A 48 -2.61 -20.34 -24.04
C ALA A 48 -3.13 -18.95 -24.46
N SER A 49 -3.32 -18.74 -25.76
CA SER A 49 -3.79 -17.47 -26.34
C SER A 49 -5.12 -17.01 -25.72
N GLU A 50 -6.06 -17.93 -25.54
CA GLU A 50 -7.39 -17.69 -24.97
C GLU A 50 -7.31 -17.21 -23.52
N ASN A 51 -6.37 -17.76 -22.74
CA ASN A 51 -6.15 -17.36 -21.34
C ASN A 51 -5.52 -15.96 -21.26
N ILE A 52 -4.59 -15.64 -22.17
CA ILE A 52 -4.00 -14.30 -22.27
C ILE A 52 -5.07 -13.27 -22.66
N LYS A 53 -5.95 -13.59 -23.62
CA LYS A 53 -7.09 -12.72 -23.99
C LYS A 53 -8.01 -12.45 -22.80
N LYS A 54 -8.37 -13.49 -22.03
CA LYS A 54 -9.16 -13.35 -20.80
C LYS A 54 -8.44 -12.52 -19.73
N PHE A 55 -7.13 -12.69 -19.57
CA PHE A 55 -6.32 -11.89 -18.66
C PHE A 55 -6.34 -10.41 -19.04
N LEU A 56 -6.12 -10.07 -20.31
CA LEU A 56 -6.15 -8.69 -20.80
C LEU A 56 -7.53 -8.04 -20.61
N ALA A 57 -8.62 -8.78 -20.85
CA ALA A 57 -9.97 -8.29 -20.59
C ALA A 57 -10.20 -7.98 -19.10
N ASN A 58 -9.75 -8.88 -18.20
CA ASN A 58 -9.86 -8.65 -16.75
C ASN A 58 -8.96 -7.49 -16.28
N LEU A 59 -7.74 -7.36 -16.83
CA LEU A 59 -6.80 -6.28 -16.52
C LEU A 59 -7.42 -4.90 -16.82
N LYS A 60 -8.15 -4.77 -17.94
CA LYS A 60 -8.85 -3.55 -18.31
C LYS A 60 -10.13 -3.30 -17.48
N GLY A 61 -10.88 -4.35 -17.16
CA GLY A 61 -12.24 -4.23 -16.60
C GLY A 61 -12.37 -4.24 -15.07
N LYS A 62 -11.51 -4.94 -14.32
CA LYS A 62 -11.72 -5.24 -12.88
C LYS A 62 -10.75 -4.54 -11.92
N LYS A 63 -9.97 -3.57 -12.41
CA LYS A 63 -8.88 -2.87 -11.71
C LYS A 63 -9.14 -2.57 -10.21
N PRO A 64 -8.09 -2.55 -9.36
CA PRO A 64 -8.23 -2.12 -7.97
C PRO A 64 -8.93 -0.75 -7.83
N PRO A 65 -9.59 -0.46 -6.70
CA PRO A 65 -10.41 0.74 -6.55
C PRO A 65 -9.67 2.05 -6.82
N LEU A 66 -8.40 2.13 -6.41
CA LEU A 66 -7.54 3.31 -6.56
C LEU A 66 -6.73 3.30 -7.87
N ALA A 67 -6.80 2.22 -8.65
CA ALA A 67 -5.97 2.09 -9.84
C ALA A 67 -6.60 2.78 -11.04
N GLN A 68 -5.81 3.62 -11.71
CA GLN A 68 -6.18 4.23 -12.98
C GLN A 68 -5.15 3.85 -14.03
N ILE A 69 -5.59 3.07 -15.01
CA ILE A 69 -4.76 2.71 -16.16
C ILE A 69 -4.93 3.80 -17.22
N HIS A 70 -3.83 4.39 -17.65
CA HIS A 70 -3.80 5.36 -18.76
C HIS A 70 -3.49 4.64 -20.07
N GLU A 71 -2.44 3.82 -20.08
CA GLU A 71 -1.99 3.12 -21.28
C GLU A 71 -1.63 1.66 -20.98
N ILE A 72 -1.86 0.80 -21.97
CA ILE A 72 -1.39 -0.58 -21.98
C ILE A 72 -0.70 -0.84 -23.33
N ILE A 73 0.61 -1.05 -23.29
CA ILE A 73 1.41 -1.42 -24.46
C ILE A 73 1.70 -2.92 -24.39
N THR A 74 1.40 -3.65 -25.46
CA THR A 74 1.61 -5.10 -25.53
C THR A 74 2.61 -5.45 -26.61
N VAL A 75 3.59 -6.30 -26.30
CA VAL A 75 4.59 -6.80 -27.23
C VAL A 75 4.59 -8.33 -27.17
N LYS A 76 4.32 -8.98 -28.30
CA LYS A 76 4.41 -10.43 -28.41
C LYS A 76 5.87 -10.84 -28.44
N LEU A 77 6.25 -11.81 -27.63
CA LEU A 77 7.62 -12.32 -27.57
C LEU A 77 7.71 -13.67 -28.27
N SER A 78 8.84 -13.90 -28.96
CA SER A 78 9.23 -15.20 -29.50
C SER A 78 9.92 -16.07 -28.43
N GLY A 79 10.08 -17.36 -28.74
CA GLY A 79 10.74 -18.35 -27.88
C GLY A 79 9.79 -19.09 -26.93
N GLU A 80 10.39 -19.98 -26.15
CA GLU A 80 9.71 -20.93 -25.27
C GLU A 80 9.28 -20.33 -23.92
N GLU A 81 8.31 -20.96 -23.26
CA GLU A 81 7.90 -20.63 -21.90
C GLU A 81 9.09 -20.81 -20.94
N LYS A 82 9.34 -19.80 -20.10
CA LYS A 82 10.49 -19.78 -19.18
C LYS A 82 10.09 -19.88 -17.72
N TYR A 83 8.81 -19.70 -17.41
CA TYR A 83 8.32 -19.66 -16.03
C TYR A 83 7.43 -20.86 -15.75
N GLU A 84 7.60 -21.48 -14.58
CA GLU A 84 6.74 -22.57 -14.11
C GLU A 84 5.46 -22.06 -13.43
N ARG A 85 5.54 -20.86 -12.85
CA ARG A 85 4.45 -20.21 -12.11
C ARG A 85 4.45 -18.71 -12.36
N PHE A 86 3.37 -18.03 -11.98
CA PHE A 86 3.33 -16.58 -11.94
C PHE A 86 3.90 -16.06 -10.62
N VAL A 87 4.75 -15.04 -10.66
CA VAL A 87 5.39 -14.46 -9.46
C VAL A 87 5.34 -12.94 -9.45
N ILE A 88 5.32 -12.34 -8.26
CA ILE A 88 5.61 -10.91 -8.12
C ILE A 88 7.14 -10.81 -7.97
N GLN A 89 7.80 -10.24 -8.98
CA GLN A 89 9.25 -10.07 -9.00
C GLN A 89 9.68 -8.82 -8.25
N LYS A 90 10.96 -8.80 -7.87
CA LYS A 90 11.63 -7.58 -7.39
C LYS A 90 11.52 -6.50 -8.45
N SER A 91 11.27 -5.27 -8.00
CA SER A 91 11.10 -4.14 -8.89
C SER A 91 12.42 -3.75 -9.57
N SER A 92 12.29 -3.14 -10.74
CA SER A 92 13.42 -2.65 -11.55
C SER A 92 13.55 -1.14 -11.41
N SER A 93 14.77 -0.63 -11.38
CA SER A 93 15.04 0.82 -11.45
C SER A 93 14.97 1.38 -12.88
N GLU A 94 14.77 0.52 -13.89
CA GLU A 94 14.68 0.92 -15.29
C GLU A 94 13.51 1.88 -15.54
N THR A 95 13.80 2.96 -16.27
CA THR A 95 12.84 3.99 -16.70
C THR A 95 12.76 3.99 -18.22
N GLU A 96 11.56 4.02 -18.80
CA GLU A 96 11.38 4.03 -20.25
C GLU A 96 10.12 4.77 -20.69
N LEU A 97 9.07 4.78 -19.87
CA LEU A 97 7.79 5.41 -20.19
C LEU A 97 7.58 6.65 -19.32
N SER A 98 7.16 7.75 -19.93
CA SER A 98 6.58 8.89 -19.21
C SER A 98 5.06 8.67 -19.06
N GLY A 99 4.47 9.08 -17.93
CA GLY A 99 2.99 9.14 -17.79
C GLY A 99 2.36 8.40 -16.61
N SER A 100 3.15 7.73 -15.76
CA SER A 100 2.65 7.18 -14.48
C SER A 100 2.79 8.20 -13.36
N VAL A 101 1.86 8.19 -12.42
CA VAL A 101 1.77 9.18 -11.33
C VAL A 101 1.72 8.47 -9.98
N ILE A 102 2.40 9.03 -8.99
CA ILE A 102 2.35 8.55 -7.61
C ILE A 102 0.93 8.80 -7.06
N PRO A 103 0.24 7.79 -6.50
CA PRO A 103 -1.10 7.99 -5.96
C PRO A 103 -1.09 8.97 -4.76
N PRO A 104 -2.18 9.72 -4.55
CA PRO A 104 -2.35 10.54 -3.36
C PRO A 104 -2.48 9.66 -2.11
N ASP A 105 -2.34 10.26 -0.93
CA ASP A 105 -2.68 9.60 0.33
C ASP A 105 -4.19 9.34 0.43
N ILE A 106 -4.57 8.21 1.01
CA ILE A 106 -5.97 7.77 1.05
C ILE A 106 -6.39 7.53 2.50
N ALA A 107 -7.57 8.02 2.88
CA ALA A 107 -8.16 7.77 4.19
C ALA A 107 -8.38 6.28 4.46
N ILE A 108 -8.49 5.91 5.73
CA ILE A 108 -8.72 4.52 6.15
C ILE A 108 -9.98 3.94 5.48
N CYS A 109 -9.87 2.71 4.94
CA CYS A 109 -11.03 2.01 4.38
C CYS A 109 -11.90 1.38 5.49
N ASN A 110 -13.17 1.11 5.19
CA ASN A 110 -14.13 0.53 6.13
C ASN A 110 -13.65 -0.79 6.77
N GLU A 111 -12.89 -1.59 6.03
CA GLU A 111 -12.41 -2.87 6.53
C GLU A 111 -11.26 -2.70 7.53
N CYS A 112 -10.30 -1.82 7.25
CA CYS A 112 -9.29 -1.45 8.24
C CYS A 112 -9.94 -0.80 9.46
N LEU A 113 -11.02 -0.02 9.28
CA LEU A 113 -11.76 0.56 10.41
C LEU A 113 -12.43 -0.51 11.28
N LYS A 114 -13.00 -1.57 10.68
CA LYS A 114 -13.56 -2.71 11.41
C LYS A 114 -12.47 -3.43 12.23
N GLU A 115 -11.32 -3.71 11.61
CA GLU A 115 -10.18 -4.34 12.29
C GLU A 115 -9.65 -3.48 13.44
N LEU A 116 -9.50 -2.16 13.22
CA LEU A 116 -9.07 -1.19 14.23
C LEU A 116 -9.97 -1.22 15.48
N ARG A 117 -11.27 -1.42 15.28
CA ARG A 117 -12.29 -1.41 16.35
C ARG A 117 -12.62 -2.79 16.93
N ASN A 118 -12.02 -3.87 16.41
CA ASN A 118 -12.30 -5.22 16.87
C ASN A 118 -11.31 -5.64 17.97
N PRO A 119 -11.73 -5.85 19.23
CA PRO A 119 -10.84 -6.24 20.34
C PRO A 119 -10.09 -7.55 20.13
N LYS A 120 -10.57 -8.41 19.22
CA LYS A 120 -9.94 -9.69 18.88
C LYS A 120 -8.91 -9.56 17.75
N ASP A 121 -8.86 -8.43 17.06
CA ASP A 121 -7.91 -8.21 15.97
C ASP A 121 -6.52 -7.84 16.54
N PRO A 122 -5.43 -8.41 16.00
CA PRO A 122 -4.06 -8.02 16.39
C PRO A 122 -3.72 -6.54 16.18
N ARG A 123 -4.53 -5.81 15.41
CA ARG A 123 -4.41 -4.37 15.15
C ARG A 123 -5.50 -3.54 15.84
N HIS A 124 -6.17 -4.08 16.85
CA HIS A 124 -7.06 -3.31 17.71
C HIS A 124 -6.34 -2.08 18.27
N ASP A 125 -6.96 -0.90 18.12
CA ASP A 125 -6.40 0.41 18.52
C ASP A 125 -5.01 0.75 17.92
N TYR A 126 -4.60 0.10 16.81
CA TYR A 126 -3.37 0.43 16.11
C TYR A 126 -3.61 1.49 15.01
N PHE A 127 -3.41 2.76 15.36
CA PHE A 127 -3.76 3.92 14.50
C PHE A 127 -2.91 4.10 13.22
N PHE A 128 -1.87 3.28 13.00
CA PHE A 128 -1.13 3.21 11.73
C PHE A 128 -1.60 2.03 10.85
N ILE A 129 -2.81 1.50 11.09
CA ILE A 129 -3.39 0.41 10.30
C ILE A 129 -3.61 0.82 8.84
N THR A 130 -3.13 -0.02 7.93
CA THR A 130 -3.26 0.18 6.48
C THR A 130 -3.49 -1.16 5.77
N CYS A 131 -3.90 -1.09 4.50
CA CYS A 131 -3.91 -2.20 3.56
C CYS A 131 -3.52 -1.70 2.16
N THR A 132 -3.63 -2.53 1.12
CA THR A 132 -3.34 -2.11 -0.26
C THR A 132 -4.25 -0.98 -0.77
N ASP A 133 -5.43 -0.83 -0.17
CA ASP A 133 -6.51 0.04 -0.66
C ASP A 133 -6.63 1.35 0.14
N CYS A 134 -5.81 1.57 1.17
CA CYS A 134 -5.87 2.79 1.99
C CYS A 134 -4.53 3.14 2.66
N GLY A 135 -4.46 4.31 3.28
CA GLY A 135 -3.31 4.80 4.03
C GLY A 135 -2.41 5.75 3.24
N PRO A 136 -1.28 6.18 3.83
CA PRO A 136 -0.37 7.11 3.19
C PRO A 136 0.31 6.47 1.97
N ARG A 137 0.61 7.32 0.99
CA ARG A 137 1.27 7.03 -0.27
C ARG A 137 2.27 8.14 -0.56
N TYR A 138 1.83 9.21 -1.21
CA TYR A 138 2.69 10.32 -1.63
C TYR A 138 3.58 10.83 -0.49
N THR A 139 3.00 11.05 0.69
CA THR A 139 3.72 11.59 1.86
C THR A 139 4.83 10.71 2.43
N ILE A 140 4.89 9.43 2.04
CA ILE A 140 5.87 8.48 2.59
C ILE A 140 6.78 7.86 1.53
N ILE A 141 6.58 8.18 0.24
CA ILE A 141 7.38 7.65 -0.85
C ILE A 141 8.60 8.55 -1.05
N ASP A 142 9.79 8.00 -0.85
CA ASP A 142 11.03 8.75 -1.07
C ASP A 142 11.47 8.67 -2.53
N LYS A 143 11.31 7.50 -3.15
CA LYS A 143 11.64 7.27 -4.56
C LYS A 143 10.88 6.11 -5.17
N LEU A 144 10.93 6.02 -6.49
CA LEU A 144 10.41 4.90 -7.27
C LEU A 144 11.50 3.87 -7.56
N PRO A 145 11.15 2.59 -7.81
CA PRO A 145 9.79 2.00 -7.75
C PRO A 145 9.20 1.95 -6.33
N TYR A 146 7.86 1.96 -6.23
CA TYR A 146 7.14 1.83 -4.97
C TYR A 146 7.35 0.45 -4.35
N ASP A 147 8.27 0.40 -3.41
CA ASP A 147 8.55 -0.72 -2.53
C ASP A 147 8.91 -0.20 -1.14
N ARG A 148 8.75 -1.05 -0.13
CA ARG A 148 8.93 -0.67 1.28
C ARG A 148 10.28 0.00 1.54
N GLU A 149 11.37 -0.52 0.97
CA GLU A 149 12.72 0.06 1.11
C GLU A 149 12.86 1.49 0.57
N ASN A 150 11.97 1.89 -0.35
CA ASN A 150 11.93 3.22 -0.97
C ASN A 150 10.86 4.12 -0.34
N THR A 151 10.40 3.78 0.87
CA THR A 151 9.47 4.59 1.66
C THR A 151 10.02 4.82 3.07
N THR A 152 9.41 5.73 3.82
CA THR A 152 9.69 5.91 5.25
C THR A 152 9.40 4.66 6.09
N MET A 153 8.69 3.66 5.55
CA MET A 153 8.47 2.38 6.22
C MET A 153 9.71 1.47 6.24
N ARG A 154 10.82 1.86 5.59
CA ARG A 154 12.10 1.13 5.62
C ARG A 154 12.65 0.97 7.04
N ASP A 155 12.39 1.96 7.91
CA ASP A 155 12.90 1.99 9.29
C ASP A 155 12.12 1.05 10.23
N PHE A 156 11.10 0.38 9.70
CA PHE A 156 10.19 -0.50 10.43
C PHE A 156 10.22 -1.92 9.83
N PRO A 157 11.21 -2.78 10.14
CA PRO A 157 11.25 -4.14 9.61
C PRO A 157 10.00 -4.95 9.98
N MET A 158 9.46 -5.74 9.06
CA MET A 158 8.24 -6.53 9.32
C MET A 158 8.51 -7.65 10.33
N CYS A 159 7.64 -7.77 11.35
CA CYS A 159 7.61 -8.99 12.17
C CYS A 159 7.03 -10.17 11.39
N SER A 160 7.18 -11.39 11.93
CA SER A 160 6.68 -12.63 11.32
C SER A 160 5.19 -12.60 10.97
N PHE A 161 4.35 -12.01 11.83
CA PHE A 161 2.93 -11.83 11.56
C PHE A 161 2.68 -10.98 10.31
N CYS A 162 3.25 -9.77 10.26
CA CYS A 162 3.12 -8.89 9.08
C CYS A 162 3.71 -9.52 7.82
N GLN A 163 4.85 -10.21 7.95
CA GLN A 163 5.51 -10.90 6.83
C GLN A 163 4.60 -11.99 6.24
N SER A 164 3.93 -12.77 7.09
CA SER A 164 3.01 -13.83 6.64
C SER A 164 1.85 -13.26 5.82
N GLN A 165 1.28 -12.13 6.23
CA GLN A 165 0.20 -11.46 5.49
C GLN A 165 0.73 -10.80 4.20
N TYR A 166 1.93 -10.23 4.25
CA TYR A 166 2.57 -9.63 3.08
C TYR A 166 2.81 -10.66 1.96
N GLN A 167 3.13 -11.91 2.33
CA GLN A 167 3.44 -12.99 1.38
C GLN A 167 2.23 -13.84 0.97
N ASN A 168 1.14 -13.82 1.74
CA ASN A 168 -0.04 -14.65 1.47
C ASN A 168 -0.95 -14.02 0.39
N PRO A 169 -1.12 -14.63 -0.80
CA PRO A 169 -1.96 -14.07 -1.87
C PRO A 169 -3.45 -13.95 -1.54
N LEU A 170 -3.91 -14.69 -0.54
CA LEU A 170 -5.29 -14.66 -0.04
C LEU A 170 -5.53 -13.57 1.01
N ASP A 171 -4.46 -13.01 1.59
CA ASP A 171 -4.58 -11.93 2.55
C ASP A 171 -4.76 -10.58 1.83
N ARG A 172 -5.62 -9.72 2.38
CA ARG A 172 -5.84 -8.37 1.86
C ARG A 172 -4.59 -7.48 1.91
N ARG A 173 -3.60 -7.85 2.72
CA ARG A 173 -2.31 -7.16 2.88
C ARG A 173 -1.20 -7.78 2.02
N PHE A 174 -1.53 -8.69 1.11
CA PHE A 174 -0.58 -9.21 0.13
C PHE A 174 0.13 -8.07 -0.60
N HIS A 175 1.46 -7.99 -0.47
CA HIS A 175 2.30 -6.89 -0.98
C HIS A 175 1.88 -5.45 -0.57
N ALA A 176 1.18 -5.28 0.56
CA ALA A 176 0.95 -3.96 1.14
C ALA A 176 2.26 -3.40 1.71
N GLN A 177 2.91 -2.46 1.02
CA GLN A 177 4.24 -1.95 1.41
C GLN A 177 4.24 -1.24 2.77
N THR A 178 3.08 -0.72 3.19
CA THR A 178 2.86 -0.04 4.47
C THR A 178 2.38 -0.96 5.59
N VAL A 179 2.33 -2.29 5.37
CA VAL A 179 1.86 -3.22 6.39
C VAL A 179 2.72 -3.11 7.65
N ALA A 180 2.03 -3.01 8.78
CA ALA A 180 2.64 -2.92 10.09
C ALA A 180 1.63 -3.37 11.17
N CYS A 181 2.11 -3.47 12.41
CA CYS A 181 1.30 -3.78 13.60
C CYS A 181 1.99 -3.17 14.83
N PRO A 182 1.37 -3.22 16.03
CA PRO A 182 1.97 -2.67 17.26
C PRO A 182 3.38 -3.16 17.59
N LYS A 183 3.75 -4.37 17.11
CA LYS A 183 5.07 -4.97 17.37
C LYS A 183 6.19 -4.36 16.52
N CYS A 184 5.91 -4.04 15.27
CA CYS A 184 6.95 -3.76 14.27
C CYS A 184 6.80 -2.41 13.56
N GLY A 185 5.70 -1.70 13.82
CA GLY A 185 5.42 -0.43 13.17
C GLY A 185 5.68 0.79 14.04
N PRO A 186 5.33 1.97 13.52
CA PRO A 186 5.41 3.22 14.26
C PRO A 186 4.58 3.19 15.55
N LYS A 187 5.00 3.99 16.53
CA LYS A 187 4.31 4.17 17.80
C LYS A 187 3.93 5.64 17.99
N VAL A 188 2.77 5.86 18.58
CA VAL A 188 2.34 7.20 19.01
C VAL A 188 3.01 7.51 20.34
N TYR A 189 3.36 8.78 20.55
CA TYR A 189 3.82 9.30 21.82
C TYR A 189 3.21 10.70 22.03
N LEU A 190 3.24 11.17 23.27
CA LEU A 190 2.75 12.49 23.66
C LEU A 190 3.89 13.27 24.33
N THR A 191 3.98 14.56 24.04
CA THR A 191 4.94 15.48 24.67
C THR A 191 4.22 16.71 25.20
N ASN A 192 4.79 17.35 26.21
CA ASN A 192 4.37 18.70 26.62
C ASN A 192 4.98 19.79 25.70
N SER A 193 4.72 21.06 26.00
CA SER A 193 5.20 22.22 25.24
C SER A 193 6.73 22.39 25.25
N LYS A 194 7.45 21.74 26.17
CA LYS A 194 8.91 21.71 26.23
C LYS A 194 9.53 20.54 25.44
N GLY A 195 8.68 19.69 24.84
CA GLY A 195 9.12 18.47 24.15
C GLY A 195 9.42 17.30 25.09
N GLU A 196 9.07 17.41 26.38
CA GLU A 196 9.26 16.33 27.36
C GLU A 196 8.17 15.27 27.19
N LEU A 197 8.56 14.00 27.20
CA LEU A 197 7.62 12.88 27.03
C LEU A 197 6.64 12.78 28.20
N ILE A 198 5.35 12.75 27.87
CA ILE A 198 4.27 12.44 28.81
C ILE A 198 4.04 10.93 28.74
N SER A 199 4.50 10.21 29.78
CA SER A 199 4.33 8.76 29.85
C SER A 199 2.87 8.42 30.13
N HIS A 200 2.21 7.80 29.14
CA HIS A 200 0.84 7.29 29.28
C HIS A 200 0.71 5.95 28.55
N LYS A 201 -0.09 5.03 29.10
CA LYS A 201 -0.32 3.71 28.48
C LYS A 201 -1.01 3.82 27.13
N ASP A 202 -1.81 4.87 26.96
CA ASP A 202 -2.51 5.19 25.72
C ASP A 202 -2.40 6.69 25.41
N PRO A 203 -1.38 7.13 24.68
CA PRO A 203 -1.19 8.54 24.38
C PRO A 203 -2.31 9.11 23.48
N VAL A 204 -3.04 8.27 22.73
CA VAL A 204 -4.13 8.72 21.86
C VAL A 204 -5.36 9.06 22.68
N ARG A 205 -5.75 8.18 23.61
CA ARG A 205 -6.85 8.46 24.54
C ARG A 205 -6.54 9.64 25.46
N GLU A 206 -5.30 9.77 25.92
CA GLU A 206 -4.90 10.91 26.74
C GLU A 206 -4.93 12.23 25.95
N ALA A 207 -4.46 12.24 24.71
CA ALA A 207 -4.61 13.41 23.84
C ALA A 207 -6.09 13.79 23.64
N GLY A 208 -6.99 12.82 23.49
CA GLY A 208 -8.44 13.05 23.41
C GLY A 208 -9.03 13.64 24.70
N LYS A 209 -8.57 13.17 25.86
CA LYS A 209 -8.95 13.73 27.16
C LYS A 209 -8.47 15.17 27.30
N LEU A 210 -7.20 15.46 27.00
CA LEU A 210 -6.65 16.82 27.04
C LEU A 210 -7.44 17.79 26.14
N LEU A 211 -7.78 17.37 24.91
CA LEU A 211 -8.63 18.14 24.03
C LEU A 211 -10.00 18.41 24.66
N SER A 212 -10.63 17.41 25.28
CA SER A 212 -11.92 17.59 25.98
C SER A 212 -11.82 18.50 27.21
N GLU A 213 -10.63 18.58 27.83
CA GLU A 213 -10.32 19.44 28.96
C GLU A 213 -10.00 20.89 28.55
N GLY A 214 -9.86 21.17 27.25
CA GLY A 214 -9.68 22.53 26.69
C GLY A 214 -8.27 22.77 26.16
N PHE A 215 -7.32 21.89 26.47
CA PHE A 215 -5.95 22.02 26.01
C PHE A 215 -5.85 21.96 24.48
N ILE A 216 -4.88 22.72 23.96
CA ILE A 216 -4.51 22.70 22.55
C ILE A 216 -3.43 21.63 22.33
N VAL A 217 -3.64 20.75 21.35
CA VAL A 217 -2.72 19.65 21.02
C VAL A 217 -2.29 19.72 19.56
N ALA A 218 -0.99 19.62 19.30
CA ALA A 218 -0.47 19.45 17.95
C ALA A 218 -0.47 17.95 17.56
N ILE A 219 -1.17 17.60 16.48
CA ILE A 219 -1.33 16.21 16.02
C ILE A 219 -0.62 16.02 14.69
N LYS A 220 0.30 15.06 14.64
CA LYS A 220 0.95 14.65 13.39
C LYS A 220 -0.01 13.81 12.53
N GLY A 221 -0.46 14.38 11.41
CA GLY A 221 -1.16 13.67 10.35
C GLY A 221 -0.19 13.04 9.34
N TYR A 222 -0.68 12.70 8.14
CA TYR A 222 0.18 12.14 7.08
C TYR A 222 1.19 13.15 6.54
N GLY A 223 0.72 14.34 6.13
CA GLY A 223 1.55 15.35 5.45
C GLY A 223 2.12 16.44 6.35
N GLY A 224 1.89 16.40 7.66
CA GLY A 224 2.34 17.46 8.56
C GLY A 224 1.61 17.46 9.90
N PHE A 225 1.84 18.51 10.69
CA PHE A 225 1.17 18.73 11.97
C PHE A 225 -0.04 19.64 11.80
N HIS A 226 -1.09 19.36 12.57
CA HIS A 226 -2.27 20.21 12.72
C HIS A 226 -2.43 20.58 14.19
N VAL A 227 -2.94 21.77 14.45
CA VAL A 227 -3.30 22.21 15.81
C VAL A 227 -4.77 21.89 16.03
N ALA A 228 -5.08 21.17 17.11
CA ALA A 228 -6.43 20.78 17.48
C ALA A 228 -6.81 21.35 18.85
N THR A 229 -8.07 21.77 18.98
CA THR A 229 -8.70 22.20 20.24
C THR A 229 -10.17 21.78 20.26
N SER A 230 -10.80 21.82 21.43
CA SER A 230 -12.23 21.61 21.56
C SER A 230 -13.03 22.71 20.84
N THR A 231 -14.00 22.32 20.03
CA THR A 231 -14.93 23.26 19.36
C THR A 231 -16.15 23.61 20.20
N ILE A 232 -16.27 23.06 21.41
CA ILE A 232 -17.40 23.30 22.35
C ILE A 232 -16.99 24.11 23.58
N LYS A 233 -15.74 24.61 23.61
CA LYS A 233 -15.22 25.47 24.68
C LYS A 233 -14.86 26.82 24.10
N ASP A 234 -15.43 27.88 24.67
CA ASP A 234 -15.23 29.26 24.19
C ASP A 234 -13.87 29.84 24.60
N GLN A 235 -13.21 29.25 25.60
CA GLN A 235 -11.87 29.63 26.05
C GLN A 235 -10.93 28.42 25.99
N PRO A 236 -9.66 28.62 25.57
CA PRO A 236 -8.62 27.58 25.63
C PRO A 236 -8.25 27.20 27.06
#